data_AF-A0A0X8JH13-F1
#
_entry.id   AF-A0A0X8JH13-F1
#
_cell.length_a   1.000
_cell.length_b   1.000
_cell.length_c   1.000
_cell.angle_alpha   90.00
_cell.angle_beta   90.00
_cell.angle_gamma   90.00
#
_symmetry.space_group_name_H-M   'P 1'
#
loop_
_entity.id
_entity.type
_entity.pdbx_description
1 polymer ?
#
loop_
_entity_poly.entity_id
_entity_poly.type
_entity_poly.pdbx_seq_one_letter_code
_entity_poly.pdbx_strand_id
1 'polypeptide(L)' 'MALSAQDAERVAQGLEPLEVAEERRRRSVDALTDALSRDGGVLGRDSSASEHANDARLLGDVPPHWGHGPAIG' A
#
# COMPACT_ATOMS: atom_id res chain seq x y z
N MET A 1 -11.79 6.30 35.00
CA MET A 1 -11.32 6.73 33.68
C MET A 1 -12.45 7.53 33.06
N ALA A 2 -12.41 8.87 33.13
CA ALA A 2 -13.42 9.71 32.48
C ALA A 2 -12.93 10.01 31.06
N LEU A 3 -13.75 9.74 30.05
CA LEU A 3 -13.47 10.13 28.67
C LEU A 3 -13.33 11.65 28.61
N SER A 4 -12.33 12.14 27.88
CA SER A 4 -12.21 13.56 27.56
C SER A 4 -13.50 14.03 26.90
N ALA A 5 -13.88 15.29 27.10
CA ALA A 5 -15.07 15.88 26.46
C ALA A 5 -15.04 15.68 24.93
N GLN A 6 -13.85 15.75 24.34
CA GLN A 6 -13.64 15.51 22.92
C GLN A 6 -13.90 14.06 22.51
N ASP A 7 -13.54 13.08 23.33
CA ASP A 7 -13.84 11.68 23.05
C ASP A 7 -15.34 11.39 23.23
N ALA A 8 -16.00 12.04 24.18
CA ALA A 8 -17.43 11.93 24.35
C ALA A 8 -18.19 12.46 23.12
N GLU A 9 -17.75 13.56 22.52
CA GLU A 9 -18.32 14.08 21.26
C GLU A 9 -18.08 13.11 20.09
N ARG A 10 -16.89 12.51 20.00
CA ARG A 10 -16.59 11.51 18.96
C ARG A 10 -17.48 10.28 19.10
N VAL A 11 -17.61 9.76 20.32
CA VAL A 11 -18.50 8.62 20.62
C VAL A 11 -19.96 8.97 20.32
N ALA A 12 -20.41 10.19 20.63
CA ALA A 12 -21.75 10.67 20.29
C ALA A 12 -21.98 10.75 18.77
N GLN A 13 -20.93 10.97 17.99
CA GLN A 13 -20.95 10.93 16.52
C GLN A 13 -20.75 9.51 15.95
N GLY A 14 -20.66 8.48 16.80
CA GLY A 14 -20.39 7.09 16.38
C GLY A 14 -18.94 6.86 15.96
N LEU A 15 -18.04 7.80 16.26
CA LEU A 15 -16.61 7.66 16.05
C LEU A 15 -15.96 7.07 17.31
N GLU A 16 -14.89 6.33 17.09
CA GLU A 16 -14.12 5.77 18.19
C GLU A 16 -13.33 6.88 18.91
N PRO A 17 -13.12 6.74 20.23
CA PRO A 17 -12.23 7.61 20.99
C PRO A 17 -10.84 7.70 20.34
N LEU A 18 -10.18 8.83 20.51
CA LEU A 18 -8.92 9.12 19.84
C LEU A 18 -7.83 8.08 20.18
N GLU A 19 -7.73 7.68 21.45
CA GLU A 19 -6.77 6.67 21.90
C GLU A 19 -6.97 5.33 21.18
N VAL A 20 -8.22 4.91 20.97
CA VAL A 20 -8.53 3.65 20.29
C VAL A 20 -8.22 3.75 18.79
N ALA A 21 -8.47 4.91 18.18
CA ALA A 21 -8.11 5.15 16.78
C ALA A 21 -6.58 5.15 16.58
N GLU A 22 -5.83 5.76 17.49
CA GLU A 22 -4.37 5.74 17.51
C GLU A 22 -3.81 4.32 17.70
N GLU A 23 -4.35 3.56 18.65
CA GLU A 23 -3.98 2.16 18.89
C GLU A 23 -4.19 1.30 17.63
N ARG A 24 -5.36 1.43 16.96
CA ARG A 24 -5.61 0.73 15.70
C ARG A 24 -4.64 1.14 14.61
N ARG A 25 -4.30 2.42 14.51
CA ARG A 25 -3.32 2.92 13.55
C ARG A 25 -1.95 2.30 13.78
N ARG A 26 -1.46 2.32 15.03
CA ARG A 26 -0.18 1.70 15.40
C ARG A 26 -0.18 0.20 15.07
N ARG A 27 -1.23 -0.51 15.47
CA ARG A 27 -1.39 -1.94 15.17
C ARG A 27 -1.43 -2.24 13.66
N SER A 28 -2.03 -1.36 12.86
CA SER A 28 -2.03 -1.52 11.39
C SER A 28 -0.63 -1.35 10.79
N VAL A 29 0.16 -0.43 11.33
CA VAL A 29 1.56 -0.22 10.91
C VAL A 29 2.41 -1.43 11.29
N ASP A 30 2.22 -1.99 12.48
CA ASP A 30 2.92 -3.19 12.92
C ASP A 30 2.55 -4.40 12.06
N ALA A 31 1.26 -4.58 11.72
CA ALA A 31 0.81 -5.64 10.83
C ALA A 31 1.36 -5.49 9.41
N LEU A 32 1.46 -4.26 8.89
CA LEU A 32 2.08 -3.99 7.59
C LEU A 32 3.58 -4.29 7.63
N THR A 33 4.26 -3.89 8.70
CA THR A 33 5.69 -4.14 8.89
C THR A 33 5.98 -5.64 9.01
N ASP A 34 5.14 -6.38 9.74
CA ASP A 34 5.20 -7.85 9.83
C ASP A 34 4.96 -8.50 8.46
N ALA A 35 3.94 -8.05 7.73
CA ALA A 35 3.66 -8.53 6.38
C ALA A 35 4.86 -8.31 5.45
N LEU A 36 5.44 -7.10 5.43
CA LEU A 36 6.63 -6.78 4.64
C LEU A 36 7.87 -7.59 5.07
N SER A 37 8.04 -7.81 6.37
CA SER A 37 9.16 -8.61 6.89
C SER A 37 9.02 -10.09 6.50
N ARG A 38 7.79 -10.60 6.50
CA ARG A 38 7.46 -11.95 6.04
C ARG A 38 7.61 -12.11 4.52
N ASP A 39 7.29 -11.05 3.79
CA ASP A 39 7.37 -10.96 2.35
C ASP A 39 8.81 -10.73 1.85
N GLY A 40 9.69 -10.21 2.72
CA GLY A 40 11.14 -10.04 2.52
C GLY A 40 11.95 -11.34 2.33
N GLY A 41 11.29 -12.51 2.26
CA GLY A 41 11.89 -13.78 1.82
C GLY A 41 11.20 -14.41 0.60
N VAL A 42 10.01 -13.94 0.22
CA VAL A 42 9.23 -14.46 -0.91
C VAL A 42 9.40 -13.54 -2.11
N LEU A 43 9.24 -12.21 -1.95
CA LEU A 43 9.50 -11.26 -3.03
C LEU A 43 10.98 -11.18 -3.47
N GLY A 44 11.89 -11.90 -2.84
CA GLY A 44 13.31 -11.91 -3.20
C GLY A 44 13.72 -13.08 -4.09
N ARG A 45 12.92 -14.15 -4.21
CA ARG A 45 13.35 -15.39 -4.87
C ARG A 45 12.56 -15.73 -6.14
N ASP A 46 11.32 -15.28 -6.26
CA ASP A 46 10.50 -15.44 -7.47
C ASP A 46 10.01 -14.11 -8.08
N SER A 47 10.10 -12.98 -7.37
CA SER A 47 9.78 -11.67 -7.94
C SER A 47 10.60 -11.31 -9.15
N SER A 48 11.90 -11.64 -9.21
CA SER A 48 12.68 -11.34 -10.41
C SER A 48 12.12 -12.04 -11.65
N ALA A 49 11.56 -13.25 -11.52
CA ALA A 49 10.90 -13.95 -12.63
C ALA A 49 9.48 -13.39 -12.91
N SER A 50 8.75 -13.00 -11.87
CA SER A 50 7.41 -12.38 -11.97
C SER A 50 7.47 -10.96 -12.54
N GLU A 51 8.43 -10.15 -12.13
CA GLU A 51 8.72 -8.80 -12.64
C GLU A 51 9.14 -8.87 -14.11
N HIS A 52 10.01 -9.81 -14.48
CA HIS A 52 10.37 -10.01 -15.90
C HIS A 52 9.17 -10.46 -16.75
N ALA A 53 8.26 -11.26 -16.19
CA ALA A 53 7.04 -11.67 -16.87
C ALA A 53 6.02 -10.52 -17.00
N ASN A 54 5.93 -9.65 -15.99
CA ASN A 54 5.07 -8.47 -16.04
C ASN A 54 5.58 -7.46 -17.07
N ASP A 55 6.88 -7.14 -17.04
CA ASP A 55 7.51 -6.25 -18.01
C ASP A 55 7.37 -6.78 -19.44
N ALA A 56 7.55 -8.09 -19.66
CA ALA A 56 7.36 -8.69 -20.98
C ALA A 56 5.91 -8.57 -21.49
N ARG A 57 4.91 -8.70 -20.61
CA ARG A 57 3.50 -8.50 -20.96
C ARG A 57 3.21 -7.03 -21.25
N LEU A 58 3.67 -6.12 -20.38
CA LEU A 58 3.54 -4.68 -20.56
C LEU A 58 4.13 -4.24 -21.90
N LEU A 59 5.34 -4.70 -22.25
CA LEU A 59 6.00 -4.38 -23.51
C LEU A 59 5.30 -4.97 -24.74
N GLY A 60 4.65 -6.14 -24.61
CA GLY A 60 3.82 -6.72 -25.67
C GLY A 60 2.53 -5.95 -25.92
N ASP A 61 1.98 -5.32 -24.88
CA ASP A 61 0.74 -4.54 -24.93
C ASP A 61 0.98 -3.06 -25.29
N VAL A 62 2.23 -2.60 -25.38
CA VAL A 62 2.54 -1.21 -25.79
C VAL A 62 2.14 -0.99 -27.25
N PRO A 63 1.24 -0.01 -27.54
CA PRO A 63 0.89 0.34 -28.90
C PRO A 63 2.10 0.87 -29.69
N PRO A 64 2.23 0.54 -30.99
CA PRO A 64 3.42 0.88 -31.80
C PRO A 64 3.67 2.38 -31.95
N HIS A 65 2.64 3.23 -31.76
CA HIS A 65 2.76 4.69 -31.84
C HIS A 65 3.31 5.33 -30.56
N TRP A 66 3.59 4.56 -29.49
CA TRP A 66 4.14 5.07 -28.23
C TRP A 66 5.68 5.02 -28.19
N GLY A 67 6.32 4.21 -29.04
CA GLY A 67 7.78 3.96 -29.00
C GLY A 67 8.62 4.74 -30.01
N HIS A 68 8.02 5.33 -31.05
CA HIS A 68 8.73 6.15 -32.03
C HIS A 68 7.87 7.33 -32.46
N GLY A 69 8.05 8.47 -31.79
CA GLY A 69 7.76 9.75 -32.45
C GLY A 69 8.68 9.89 -33.67
N PRO A 70 8.23 10.51 -34.78
CA PRO A 70 9.08 10.70 -35.95
C PRO A 70 10.36 11.41 -35.52
N ALA A 71 11.51 10.86 -35.88
CA ALA A 71 12.77 11.61 -35.83
C ALA A 71 12.56 12.84 -36.71
N ILE A 72 12.42 14.00 -36.08
CA ILE A 72 12.27 15.28 -36.76
C ILE A 72 13.65 15.58 -37.34
N GLY A 73 13.84 15.20 -38.60
CA GLY A 73 15.01 15.54 -39.41
C GLY A 73 14.81 16.83 -40.18
#